data_AF-A0A2G9YU69-F1
#
_entry.id   AF-A0A2G9YU69-F1
#
_cell.length_a   1.000
_cell.length_b   1.000
_cell.length_c   1.000
_cell.angle_alpha   90.00
_cell.angle_beta   90.00
_cell.angle_gamma   90.00
#
_symmetry.space_group_name_H-M   'P 1'
#
loop_
_entity.id
_entity.type
_entity.pdbx_description
1 polymer ?
#
loop_
_entity_poly.entity_id
_entity_poly.type
_entity_poly.pdbx_seq_one_letter_code
_entity_poly.pdbx_strand_id
1 'polypeptide(L)'
;MVFELLFAGFGGGLMRGLVGFLKHQFAYKTVDFKWPYFLGVSVMSGLIGMFSTLAMTGVGFSLEGVFTPALAFIIGYAGGDFIENIYKIIIQKSSLYTKK
;
A
#
# COMPACT_ATOMS: atom_id res chain seq x y z
N MET A 1 2.80 -10.31 17.39
CA MET A 1 3.03 -8.87 17.12
C MET A 1 3.62 -8.57 15.73
N VAL A 2 4.92 -8.78 15.46
CA VAL A 2 5.52 -8.36 14.15
C VAL A 2 4.90 -9.11 12.97
N PHE A 3 4.67 -10.42 13.10
CA PHE A 3 4.02 -11.21 12.05
C PHE A 3 2.60 -10.73 11.74
N GLU A 4 1.81 -10.37 12.76
CA GLU A 4 0.45 -9.83 12.56
C GLU A 4 0.46 -8.51 11.80
N LEU A 5 1.43 -7.63 12.08
CA LEU A 5 1.61 -6.37 11.36
C LEU A 5 1.98 -6.60 9.89
N LEU A 6 2.85 -7.57 9.63
CA LEU A 6 3.25 -7.95 8.28
C LEU A 6 2.09 -8.54 7.48
N PHE A 7 1.32 -9.46 8.07
CA PHE A 7 0.15 -10.03 7.41
C PHE A 7 -0.95 -8.99 7.20
N ALA A 8 -1.16 -8.08 8.15
CA ALA A 8 -2.11 -6.98 7.99
C ALA A 8 -1.70 -6.02 6.86
N GLY A 9 -0.43 -5.61 6.83
CA GLY A 9 0.12 -4.77 5.75
C GLY A 9 0.07 -5.44 4.38
N PHE A 10 0.40 -6.73 4.31
CA PHE A 10 0.26 -7.53 3.10
C PHE A 10 -1.20 -7.63 2.65
N GLY A 11 -2.13 -7.85 3.60
CA GLY A 11 -3.57 -7.89 3.33
C GLY A 11 -4.11 -6.57 2.77
N GLY A 12 -3.66 -5.43 3.31
CA GLY A 12 -4.00 -4.11 2.79
C GLY A 12 -3.50 -3.92 1.35
N GLY A 13 -2.25 -4.29 1.10
CA GLY A 13 -1.63 -4.23 -0.23
C GLY A 13 -2.34 -5.13 -1.24
N LEU A 14 -2.72 -6.35 -0.86
CA LEU A 14 -3.51 -7.26 -1.67
C LEU A 14 -4.86 -6.63 -2.04
N MET A 15 -5.56 -6.03 -1.07
CA MET A 15 -6.86 -5.43 -1.30
C MET A 15 -6.78 -4.27 -2.31
N ARG A 16 -5.72 -3.46 -2.28
CA ARG A 16 -5.46 -2.43 -3.32
C ARG A 16 -5.28 -3.06 -4.70
N GLY A 17 -4.51 -4.15 -4.80
CA GLY A 17 -4.28 -4.87 -6.05
C GLY A 17 -5.56 -5.46 -6.63
N LEU A 18 -6.40 -6.05 -5.78
CA LEU A 18 -7.72 -6.58 -6.16
C LEU A 18 -8.67 -5.48 -6.63
N VAL A 19 -8.73 -4.34 -5.93
CA VAL A 19 -9.56 -3.19 -6.35
C VAL A 19 -9.07 -2.63 -7.69
N GLY A 20 -7.76 -2.52 -7.90
CA GLY A 20 -7.17 -2.10 -9.18
C GLY A 20 -7.52 -3.04 -10.31
N PHE A 21 -7.46 -4.35 -10.06
CA PHE A 21 -7.84 -5.37 -11.03
C PHE A 21 -9.34 -5.33 -11.37
N LEU A 22 -10.21 -5.19 -10.36
CA LEU A 22 -11.65 -5.02 -10.56
C LEU A 22 -11.94 -3.79 -11.42
N LYS A 23 -11.30 -2.65 -11.13
CA LYS A 23 -11.44 -1.43 -11.95
C LYS A 23 -11.03 -1.66 -13.39
N HIS A 24 -9.95 -2.39 -13.63
CA HIS A 24 -9.51 -2.74 -14.98
C HIS A 24 -10.53 -3.63 -15.70
N GLN A 25 -11.07 -4.64 -15.02
CA GLN A 25 -12.12 -5.50 -15.58
C GLN A 25 -13.42 -4.75 -15.88
N PHE A 26 -13.86 -3.83 -15.02
CA PHE A 26 -15.07 -3.04 -15.25
C PHE A 26 -14.90 -1.95 -16.31
N ALA A 27 -13.68 -1.41 -16.50
CA ALA A 27 -13.42 -0.37 -17.49
C ALA A 27 -13.40 -0.91 -18.93
N TYR A 28 -13.05 -2.18 -19.13
CA TYR A 28 -12.90 -2.78 -20.45
C TYR A 28 -13.89 -3.94 -20.63
N LYS A 29 -14.85 -3.80 -21.55
CA LYS A 29 -15.93 -4.78 -21.80
C LYS A 29 -15.47 -6.17 -22.29
N THR A 30 -14.21 -6.32 -22.71
CA THR A 30 -13.64 -7.58 -23.24
C THR A 30 -12.17 -7.68 -22.83
N VAL A 31 -11.89 -8.20 -21.63
CA VAL A 31 -10.51 -8.52 -21.21
C VAL A 31 -10.46 -9.98 -20.83
N ASP A 32 -9.65 -10.75 -21.56
CA ASP A 32 -9.39 -12.13 -21.21
C ASP A 32 -8.77 -12.20 -19.81
N PHE A 33 -9.39 -12.96 -18.92
CA PHE A 33 -8.89 -13.15 -17.57
C PHE A 33 -7.61 -13.99 -17.60
N LYS A 34 -6.46 -13.32 -17.54
CA LYS A 34 -5.15 -13.97 -17.46
C LYS A 34 -4.80 -14.24 -16.00
N TRP A 35 -5.04 -15.46 -15.54
CA TRP A 35 -4.69 -15.95 -14.20
C TRP A 35 -3.28 -15.56 -13.70
N PRO A 36 -2.20 -15.69 -14.52
CA PRO A 36 -0.85 -15.34 -14.08
C PRO A 36 -0.69 -13.83 -13.83
N TYR A 37 -1.36 -13.01 -14.63
CA TYR A 37 -1.32 -11.56 -14.49
C TYR A 37 -2.07 -11.11 -13.22
N PHE A 38 -3.25 -11.69 -12.96
CA PHE A 38 -4.01 -11.44 -11.74
C PHE A 38 -3.21 -11.77 -10.48
N LEU A 39 -2.62 -12.98 -10.43
CA LEU A 39 -1.82 -13.41 -9.28
C LEU A 39 -0.55 -12.58 -9.15
N GLY A 40 0.14 -12.30 -10.25
CA GLY A 40 1.34 -11.47 -10.25
C GLY A 40 1.08 -10.06 -9.70
N VAL A 41 0.04 -9.39 -10.19
CA VAL A 41 -0.31 -8.03 -9.74
C VAL A 41 -0.78 -8.03 -8.28
N SER A 42 -1.59 -9.01 -7.88
CA SER A 42 -2.08 -9.10 -6.51
C SER A 42 -0.94 -9.36 -5.52
N VAL A 43 -0.08 -10.35 -5.78
CA VAL A 43 1.06 -10.68 -4.91
C VAL A 43 2.05 -9.53 -4.85
N MET A 44 2.37 -8.90 -5.98
CA MET A 44 3.25 -7.73 -6.00
C MET A 44 2.67 -6.56 -5.21
N SER A 45 1.36 -6.30 -5.34
CA SER A 45 0.69 -5.27 -4.54
C SER A 45 0.71 -5.58 -3.04
N GLY A 46 0.53 -6.86 -2.67
CA GLY A 46 0.69 -7.32 -1.30
C GLY A 46 2.10 -7.09 -0.75
N LEU A 47 3.14 -7.45 -1.52
CA LEU A 47 4.54 -7.22 -1.13
C LEU A 47 4.84 -5.73 -0.94
N ILE A 48 4.33 -4.86 -1.84
CA ILE A 48 4.47 -3.41 -1.69
C ILE A 48 3.81 -2.92 -0.40
N GLY A 49 2.61 -3.41 -0.06
CA GLY A 49 1.93 -3.08 1.19
C GLY A 49 2.70 -3.53 2.44
N MET A 50 3.30 -4.72 2.37
CA MET A 50 4.17 -5.26 3.43
C MET A 50 5.41 -4.38 3.64
N PHE A 51 6.13 -4.03 2.57
CA PHE A 51 7.30 -3.16 2.65
C PHE A 51 6.94 -1.74 3.12
N SER A 52 5.79 -1.22 2.70
CA SER A 52 5.32 0.11 3.14
C SER A 52 5.04 0.13 4.64
N THR A 53 4.43 -0.93 5.15
CA THR A 53 4.16 -1.09 6.59
C THR A 53 5.46 -1.20 7.39
N LEU A 54 6.43 -1.98 6.89
CA LEU A 54 7.76 -2.10 7.50
C LEU A 54 8.50 -0.77 7.53
N ALA A 55 8.51 -0.03 6.42
CA ALA A 55 9.14 1.28 6.35
C ALA A 55 8.53 2.25 7.38
N MET A 56 7.20 2.27 7.50
CA MET A 56 6.53 3.14 8.47
C MET A 56 6.81 2.73 9.92
N THR A 57 6.89 1.42 10.18
CA THR A 57 7.30 0.92 11.50
C THR A 57 8.73 1.35 11.83
N GLY A 58 9.64 1.31 10.84
CA GLY A 58 11.04 1.73 10.99
C GLY A 58 11.23 3.23 11.19
N VAL A 59 10.35 4.06 10.63
CA VAL A 59 10.32 5.52 10.85
C VAL A 59 9.74 5.89 12.23
N GLY A 60 9.24 4.91 12.99
CA GLY A 60 8.62 5.14 14.29
C GLY A 60 7.23 5.76 14.19
N PHE A 61 6.58 5.64 13.02
CA PHE A 61 5.21 6.11 12.85
C PHE A 61 4.29 5.30 13.76
N SER A 62 3.60 5.97 14.68
CA SER A 62 2.62 5.36 15.57
C SER A 62 1.41 6.28 15.68
N LEU A 63 0.21 5.70 15.71
CA LEU A 63 -1.01 6.44 15.97
C LEU A 63 -1.28 6.35 17.46
N GLU A 64 -1.35 7.49 18.16
CA GLU A 64 -1.57 7.54 19.61
C GLU A 64 -0.54 6.73 20.42
N GLY A 65 0.68 6.59 19.91
CA GLY A 65 1.76 5.83 20.55
C GLY A 65 1.67 4.30 20.39
N VAL A 66 0.67 3.79 19.65
CA VAL A 66 0.49 2.34 19.44
C VAL A 66 0.46 2.02 17.94
N PHE A 67 1.28 1.05 17.53
CA PHE A 67 1.25 0.53 16.17
C PHE A 67 0.34 -0.71 16.11
N THR A 68 -0.91 -0.52 15.69
CA THR A 68 -1.91 -1.59 15.65
C THR A 68 -1.91 -2.33 14.31
N PRO A 69 -2.33 -3.61 14.26
CA PRO A 69 -2.56 -4.32 13.00
C PRO A 69 -3.53 -3.63 12.05
N ALA A 70 -4.54 -2.94 12.58
CA ALA A 70 -5.46 -2.14 11.77
C ALA A 70 -4.75 -0.97 11.06
N LEU A 71 -3.83 -0.30 11.76
CA LEU A 71 -3.01 0.76 11.16
C LEU A 71 -2.08 0.20 10.07
N ALA A 72 -1.46 -0.95 10.33
CA ALA A 72 -0.65 -1.66 9.35
C ALA A 72 -1.45 -2.00 8.07
N PHE A 73 -2.70 -2.44 8.22
CA PHE A 73 -3.58 -2.70 7.08
C PHE A 73 -3.85 -1.44 6.24
N ILE A 74 -4.14 -0.30 6.89
CA ILE A 74 -4.39 0.97 6.22
C ILE A 74 -3.13 1.44 5.47
N ILE A 75 -1.96 1.37 6.13
CA ILE A 75 -0.68 1.72 5.52
C ILE A 75 -0.39 0.82 4.33
N GLY A 76 -0.64 -0.50 4.46
CA GLY A 76 -0.48 -1.46 3.38
C GLY A 76 -1.39 -1.16 2.18
N TYR A 77 -2.64 -0.76 2.42
CA TYR A 77 -3.60 -0.39 1.37
C TYR A 77 -3.24 0.93 0.68
N ALA A 78 -2.75 1.92 1.42
CA ALA A 78 -2.28 3.18 0.85
C ALA A 78 -0.93 2.99 0.12
N GLY A 79 -0.08 2.08 0.61
CA GLY A 79 1.16 1.65 -0.03
C GLY A 79 2.13 2.81 -0.25
N GLY A 80 2.62 2.94 -1.48
CA GLY A 80 3.55 3.99 -1.88
C GLY A 80 3.01 5.42 -1.70
N ASP A 81 1.71 5.63 -1.88
CA ASP A 81 1.09 6.95 -1.68
C ASP A 81 1.24 7.40 -0.23
N PHE A 82 1.20 6.47 0.72
CA PHE A 82 1.40 6.78 2.13
C PHE A 82 2.83 7.23 2.41
N ILE A 83 3.82 6.50 1.90
CA ILE A 83 5.24 6.85 2.03
C ILE A 83 5.50 8.24 1.45
N GLU A 84 4.98 8.51 0.25
CA GLU A 84 5.16 9.81 -0.41
C GLU A 84 4.58 10.95 0.43
N ASN A 85 3.37 10.77 0.97
CA ASN A 85 2.72 11.81 1.79
C ASN A 85 3.45 12.03 3.12
N ILE A 86 3.90 10.96 3.79
CA ILE A 86 4.72 11.08 5.00
C ILE A 86 6.05 11.78 4.69
N TYR A 87 6.69 11.43 3.58
CA TYR A 87 7.92 12.09 3.14
C TYR A 87 7.70 13.59 2.91
N LYS A 88 6.61 13.99 2.24
CA LYS A 88 6.22 15.40 2.04
C LYS A 88 6.04 16.15 3.36
N ILE A 89 5.43 15.52 4.37
CA ILE A 89 5.26 16.10 5.71
C ILE A 89 6.63 16.32 6.38
N ILE A 90 7.52 15.33 6.33
CA ILE A 90 8.86 15.41 6.94
C ILE A 90 9.68 16.55 6.34
N ILE A 91 9.66 16.69 5.01
CA ILE A 91 10.42 17.75 4.32
C ILE A 91 9.70 19.11 4.32
N GLN A 92 8.50 19.20 4.92
CA GLN A 92 7.64 20.39 4.96
C GLN A 92 7.39 21.06 3.59
N LYS A 93 7.44 20.30 2.50
CA LYS A 93 7.13 20.77 1.14
C LYS A 93 5.85 20.12 0.65
N SER A 94 4.92 20.93 0.16
CA SER A 94 3.66 20.45 -0.44
C SER A 94 3.87 19.74 -1.78
N SER A 95 5.00 20.00 -2.46
CA SER A 95 5.35 19.44 -3.76
C SER A 95 6.81 19.01 -3.80
N LEU A 96 7.05 17.78 -4.25
CA LEU A 96 8.39 17.27 -4.61
C LEU A 96 8.86 17.81 -5.96
N TYR A 97 7.93 18.27 -6.80
CA TYR A 97 8.22 18.86 -8.09
C TYR A 97 8.41 20.37 -7.93
N THR A 98 9.59 20.86 -8.33
CA THR A 98 9.80 22.29 -8.56
C THR A 98 8.86 22.73 -9.68
N LYS A 99 7.98 23.72 -9.40
CA LYS A 99 7.25 24.44 -10.45
C LYS A 99 8.30 24.99 -11.43
N LYS A 100 8.25 24.52 -12.67
CA LYS A 100 9.07 25.05 -13.76
C LYS A 100 8.61 26.47 -14.11
#